data_AF-A0A9P7IY05-F1
#
_entry.id   AF-A0A9P7IY05-F1
#
_cell.length_a   1.000
_cell.length_b   1.000
_cell.length_c   1.000
_cell.angle_alpha   90.00
_cell.angle_beta   90.00
_cell.angle_gamma   90.00
#
_symmetry.space_group_name_H-M   'P 1'
#
loop_
_entity.id
_entity.type
_entity.pdbx_description
1 polymer ?
#
loop_
_entity_poly.entity_id
_entity_poly.type
_entity_poly.pdbx_seq_one_letter_code
_entity_poly.pdbx_strand_id
1 'polypeptide(L)'
;YQRSSTFVISTKSAEALSLYNEDFPTELADIYSTSLLWAVVRRLHQRMVPMVAETTDKAILDGLAKIGFKTNLGIHGAGILSLYLERSGGYYNGSAIESFTENGLRFVDGTELQADIIVFVTGHGLIIAYSYGDHRDFMREVCGDEVASKIPRVWGLDDEGQTVGMWRYCGHDGLWFANGILHRSCYGRVSFILMNR
;
A
#
# COMPACT_ATOMS: atom_id res chain seq x y z
N TYR A 1 0.53 0.64 -26.31
CA TYR A 1 -0.87 0.44 -25.89
C TYR A 1 -0.91 0.14 -24.39
N GLN A 2 -1.71 0.89 -23.62
CA GLN A 2 -1.85 0.67 -22.17
C GLN A 2 -2.94 -0.37 -21.90
N ARG A 3 -2.60 -1.45 -21.16
CA ARG A 3 -3.51 -2.59 -20.91
C ARG A 3 -4.67 -2.26 -19.95
N SER A 4 -4.45 -1.38 -18.98
CA SER A 4 -5.42 -0.96 -17.96
C SER A 4 -5.10 0.45 -17.47
N SER A 5 -6.09 1.20 -16.98
CA SER A 5 -5.82 2.53 -16.39
C SER A 5 -4.99 2.44 -15.11
N THR A 6 -4.29 3.53 -14.78
CA THR A 6 -3.34 3.60 -13.65
C THR A 6 -3.72 4.73 -12.70
N PHE A 7 -3.65 4.50 -11.38
CA PHE A 7 -3.75 5.59 -10.40
C PHE A 7 -2.44 6.40 -10.39
N VAL A 8 -2.54 7.72 -10.50
CA VAL A 8 -1.40 8.66 -10.46
C VAL A 8 -1.75 9.77 -9.48
N ILE A 9 -0.78 10.14 -8.64
CA ILE A 9 -0.86 11.22 -7.66
C ILE A 9 0.51 11.90 -7.57
N SER A 10 0.59 13.21 -7.35
CA SER A 10 1.89 13.85 -7.04
C SER A 10 2.34 13.56 -5.61
N THR A 11 3.64 13.74 -5.35
CA THR A 11 4.19 13.72 -3.97
C THR A 11 3.46 14.72 -3.07
N LYS A 12 3.30 15.97 -3.54
CA LYS A 12 2.56 17.03 -2.83
C LYS A 12 1.12 16.63 -2.48
N SER A 13 0.41 15.97 -3.38
CA SER A 13 -0.95 15.48 -3.10
C SER A 13 -0.96 14.24 -2.20
N ALA A 14 0.07 13.39 -2.22
CA ALA A 14 0.21 12.29 -1.28
C ALA A 14 0.54 12.79 0.15
N GLU A 15 1.43 13.78 0.28
CA GLU A 15 1.77 14.47 1.52
C GLU A 15 0.54 15.17 2.13
N ALA A 16 -0.23 15.90 1.33
CA ALA A 16 -1.47 16.56 1.76
C ALA A 16 -2.58 15.59 2.20
N LEU A 17 -2.47 14.29 1.88
CA LEU A 17 -3.36 13.22 2.36
C LEU A 17 -2.76 12.42 3.52
N SER A 18 -1.54 12.71 3.95
CA SER A 18 -0.85 12.03 5.06
C SER A 18 -1.13 12.72 6.40
N LEU A 19 -1.56 11.93 7.39
CA LEU A 19 -1.63 12.36 8.80
C LEU A 19 -0.24 12.41 9.45
N TYR A 20 0.74 11.69 8.91
CA TYR A 20 2.12 11.68 9.40
C TYR A 20 2.95 12.63 8.54
N ASN A 21 3.27 13.80 9.10
CA ASN A 21 4.07 14.87 8.52
C ASN A 21 4.72 15.68 9.66
N GLU A 22 5.60 16.64 9.34
CA GLU A 22 6.33 17.44 10.34
C GLU A 22 5.44 18.45 11.10
N ASP A 23 4.32 18.86 10.50
CA ASP A 23 3.41 19.88 11.03
C ASP A 23 2.33 19.32 11.98
N PHE A 24 2.12 18.00 11.99
CA PHE A 24 1.04 17.35 12.74
C PHE A 24 1.59 16.43 13.85
N PRO A 25 1.21 16.61 15.13
CA PRO A 25 1.73 15.81 16.24
C PRO A 25 1.50 14.31 16.04
N THR A 26 2.56 13.50 16.12
CA THR A 26 2.52 12.06 15.85
C THR A 26 1.54 11.30 16.74
N GLU A 27 1.42 11.67 18.02
CA GLU A 27 0.45 11.09 18.95
C GLU A 27 -1.00 11.31 18.47
N LEU A 28 -1.30 12.49 17.91
CA LEU A 28 -2.60 12.75 17.30
C LEU A 28 -2.74 12.00 15.98
N ALA A 29 -1.68 11.92 15.16
CA ALA A 29 -1.70 11.16 13.90
C ALA A 29 -2.07 9.69 14.17
N ASP A 30 -1.46 9.09 15.20
CA ASP A 30 -1.77 7.76 15.69
C ASP A 30 -3.25 7.66 16.10
N ILE A 31 -3.72 8.50 17.03
CA ILE A 31 -5.14 8.49 17.48
C ILE A 31 -6.12 8.64 16.31
N TYR A 32 -5.88 9.55 15.36
CA TYR A 32 -6.75 9.73 14.19
C TYR A 32 -6.69 8.53 13.23
N SER A 33 -5.52 7.89 13.08
CA SER A 33 -5.34 6.73 12.20
C SER A 33 -6.05 5.46 12.69
N THR A 34 -6.22 5.29 14.02
CA THR A 34 -6.84 4.09 14.62
C THR A 34 -8.25 4.29 15.14
N SER A 35 -8.66 5.52 15.49
CA SER A 35 -10.04 5.81 15.92
C SER A 35 -11.07 5.68 14.80
N LEU A 36 -10.67 5.80 13.53
CA LEU A 36 -11.56 5.74 12.38
C LEU A 36 -11.57 4.35 11.74
N LEU A 37 -12.73 3.69 11.76
CA LEU A 37 -12.98 2.46 11.00
C LEU A 37 -12.65 2.67 9.52
N TRP A 38 -12.06 1.66 8.88
CA TRP A 38 -11.65 1.76 7.48
C TRP A 38 -12.79 2.17 6.53
N ALA A 39 -14.02 1.69 6.76
CA ALA A 39 -15.18 2.10 5.99
C ALA A 39 -15.41 3.63 6.02
N VAL A 40 -15.13 4.30 7.14
CA VAL A 40 -15.18 5.76 7.30
C VAL A 40 -14.00 6.41 6.60
N VAL A 41 -12.77 5.91 6.82
CA VAL A 41 -11.55 6.44 6.19
C VAL A 41 -11.65 6.38 4.66
N ARG A 42 -12.18 5.29 4.10
CA ARG A 42 -12.48 5.16 2.66
C ARG A 42 -13.48 6.21 2.18
N ARG A 43 -14.54 6.49 2.94
CA ARG A 43 -15.54 7.54 2.63
C ARG A 43 -14.96 8.96 2.68
N LEU A 44 -13.95 9.21 3.52
CA LEU A 44 -13.20 10.47 3.52
C LEU A 44 -12.33 10.58 2.26
N HIS A 45 -11.56 9.54 1.94
CA HIS A 45 -10.73 9.50 0.74
C HIS A 45 -11.53 9.61 -0.56
N GLN A 46 -12.75 9.03 -0.63
CA GLN A 46 -13.68 9.22 -1.77
C GLN A 46 -14.08 10.68 -2.02
N ARG A 47 -13.87 11.60 -1.05
CA ARG A 47 -14.08 13.04 -1.21
C ARG A 47 -12.77 13.80 -1.44
N MET A 48 -11.71 13.43 -0.72
CA MET A 48 -10.42 14.12 -0.80
C MET A 48 -9.66 13.81 -2.09
N VAL A 49 -9.70 12.56 -2.58
CA VAL A 49 -8.95 12.13 -3.78
C VAL A 49 -9.44 12.82 -5.07
N PRO A 50 -10.75 12.93 -5.36
CA PRO A 50 -11.22 13.75 -6.47
C PRO A 50 -10.87 15.24 -6.32
N MET A 51 -10.87 15.76 -5.08
CA MET A 51 -10.53 17.17 -4.82
C MET A 51 -9.06 17.47 -5.13
N VAL A 52 -8.11 16.64 -4.68
CA VAL A 52 -6.69 16.85 -5.02
C VAL A 52 -6.41 16.62 -6.51
N ALA A 53 -7.12 15.68 -7.14
CA ALA A 53 -7.05 15.43 -8.58
C ALA A 53 -7.44 16.66 -9.43
N GLU A 54 -8.54 17.35 -9.09
CA GLU A 54 -8.99 18.55 -9.82
C GLU A 54 -8.29 19.86 -9.40
N THR A 55 -7.50 19.87 -8.33
CA THR A 55 -6.84 21.09 -7.83
C THR A 55 -5.32 21.05 -7.99
N THR A 56 -4.65 20.11 -7.33
CA THR A 56 -3.19 20.06 -7.25
C THR A 56 -2.60 19.23 -8.39
N ASP A 57 -3.18 18.07 -8.67
CA ASP A 57 -2.69 17.15 -9.71
C ASP A 57 -3.23 17.43 -11.10
N LYS A 58 -4.15 18.40 -11.24
CA LYS A 58 -4.87 18.66 -12.50
C LYS A 58 -3.95 18.84 -13.70
N ALA A 59 -2.88 19.62 -13.56
CA ALA A 59 -1.93 19.84 -14.65
C ALA A 59 -1.22 18.55 -15.11
N ILE A 60 -0.92 17.64 -14.19
CA ILE A 60 -0.30 16.34 -14.45
C ILE A 60 -1.32 15.42 -15.13
N LEU A 61 -2.53 15.32 -14.58
CA LEU A 61 -3.59 14.45 -15.09
C LEU A 61 -4.08 14.90 -16.48
N ASP A 62 -4.28 16.20 -16.70
CA ASP A 62 -4.61 16.77 -18.02
C ASP A 62 -3.46 16.57 -19.02
N GLY A 63 -2.20 16.63 -18.57
CA GLY A 63 -1.01 16.33 -19.38
C GLY A 63 -0.96 14.88 -19.85
N LEU A 64 -1.22 13.93 -18.94
CA LEU A 64 -1.32 12.50 -19.23
C LEU A 64 -2.51 12.19 -20.16
N ALA A 65 -3.66 12.82 -19.95
CA ALA A 65 -4.83 12.65 -20.80
C ALA A 65 -4.57 13.10 -22.25
N LYS A 66 -3.83 14.22 -22.46
CA LYS A 66 -3.46 14.72 -23.80
C LYS A 66 -2.65 13.72 -24.64
N ILE A 67 -1.78 12.92 -24.00
CA ILE A 67 -1.00 11.86 -24.67
C ILE A 67 -1.75 10.52 -24.75
N GLY A 68 -3.03 10.48 -24.35
CA GLY A 68 -3.86 9.28 -24.37
C GLY A 68 -3.58 8.29 -23.23
N PHE A 69 -2.82 8.70 -22.20
CA PHE A 69 -2.58 7.87 -21.02
C PHE A 69 -3.82 7.88 -20.11
N LYS A 70 -4.34 6.69 -19.81
CA LYS A 70 -5.57 6.50 -19.05
C LYS A 70 -5.27 6.43 -17.55
N THR A 71 -5.75 7.41 -16.81
CA THR A 71 -5.67 7.43 -15.35
C THR A 71 -6.95 6.90 -14.70
N ASN A 72 -6.92 6.67 -13.39
CA ASN A 72 -8.10 6.45 -12.54
C ASN A 72 -7.86 7.05 -11.14
N LEU A 73 -8.87 7.03 -10.27
CA LEU A 73 -8.82 7.59 -8.90
C LEU A 73 -8.54 6.52 -7.82
N GLY A 74 -7.92 5.40 -8.19
CA GLY A 74 -7.65 4.27 -7.30
C GLY A 74 -8.89 3.39 -7.05
N ILE A 75 -8.70 2.35 -6.24
CA ILE A 75 -9.79 1.43 -5.88
C ILE A 75 -10.89 2.21 -5.13
N HIS A 76 -12.15 1.98 -5.51
CA HIS A 76 -13.35 2.72 -5.07
C HIS A 76 -13.30 4.25 -5.25
N GLY A 77 -12.37 4.79 -6.04
CA GLY A 77 -12.13 6.25 -6.11
C GLY A 77 -11.51 6.85 -4.85
N ALA A 78 -10.86 6.02 -4.02
CA ALA A 78 -10.29 6.38 -2.73
C ALA A 78 -8.74 6.31 -2.71
N GLY A 79 -8.11 6.43 -3.88
CA GLY A 79 -6.67 6.67 -4.02
C GLY A 79 -5.75 5.58 -3.48
N ILE A 80 -4.55 5.99 -3.05
CA ILE A 80 -3.45 5.10 -2.67
C ILE A 80 -3.78 4.18 -1.49
N LEU A 81 -4.56 4.65 -0.52
CA LEU A 81 -4.80 3.91 0.71
C LEU A 81 -5.67 2.66 0.50
N SER A 82 -6.63 2.73 -0.45
CA SER A 82 -7.41 1.56 -0.87
C SER A 82 -6.56 0.56 -1.70
N LEU A 83 -5.62 1.05 -2.51
CA LEU A 83 -4.66 0.17 -3.20
C LEU A 83 -3.77 -0.59 -2.21
N TYR A 84 -3.24 0.11 -1.20
CA TYR A 84 -2.44 -0.49 -0.13
C TYR A 84 -3.24 -1.55 0.65
N LEU A 85 -4.45 -1.24 1.13
CA LEU A 85 -5.21 -2.15 2.00
C LEU A 85 -5.89 -3.31 1.28
N GLU A 86 -6.46 -3.11 0.10
CA GLU A 86 -7.21 -4.17 -0.61
C GLU A 86 -6.29 -5.09 -1.44
N ARG A 87 -5.15 -4.56 -1.92
CA ARG A 87 -4.23 -5.25 -2.86
C ARG A 87 -2.82 -5.51 -2.33
N SER A 88 -2.42 -4.96 -1.17
CA SER A 88 -1.04 -5.05 -0.65
C SER A 88 0.04 -4.43 -1.56
N GLY A 89 -0.35 -3.50 -2.44
CA GLY A 89 0.54 -2.91 -3.44
C GLY A 89 -0.20 -2.42 -4.68
N GLY A 90 0.51 -2.28 -5.80
CA GLY A 90 -0.03 -1.75 -7.05
C GLY A 90 -0.10 -0.21 -7.12
N TYR A 91 0.64 0.46 -6.24
CA TYR A 91 1.07 1.85 -6.38
C TYR A 91 2.61 1.86 -6.56
N TYR A 92 3.12 2.87 -7.26
CA TYR A 92 4.56 3.06 -7.49
C TYR A 92 4.90 4.49 -7.13
N ASN A 93 5.96 4.71 -6.35
CA ASN A 93 6.45 6.06 -6.09
C ASN A 93 7.42 6.43 -7.22
N GLY A 94 6.93 7.22 -8.18
CA GLY A 94 7.65 7.52 -9.41
C GLY A 94 8.64 8.68 -9.25
N SER A 95 9.80 8.42 -8.65
CA SER A 95 10.95 9.32 -8.83
C SER A 95 11.43 9.21 -10.28
N ALA A 96 11.70 10.34 -10.93
CA ALA A 96 12.22 10.35 -12.29
C ALA A 96 13.62 9.71 -12.30
N ILE A 97 13.81 8.65 -13.08
CA ILE A 97 15.08 7.94 -13.20
C ILE A 97 15.89 8.63 -14.30
N GLU A 98 17.11 9.03 -13.95
CA GLU A 98 18.07 9.63 -14.89
C GLU A 98 18.83 8.53 -15.65
N SER A 99 19.36 7.53 -14.94
CA SER A 99 20.21 6.50 -15.54
C SER A 99 20.28 5.21 -14.70
N PHE A 100 20.79 4.15 -15.30
CA PHE A 100 21.21 2.93 -14.61
C PHE A 100 22.68 3.03 -14.25
N THR A 101 23.01 2.64 -13.02
CA THR A 101 24.39 2.53 -12.56
C THR A 101 24.78 1.05 -12.48
N GLU A 102 26.08 0.76 -12.37
CA GLU A 102 26.59 -0.62 -12.28
C GLU A 102 25.96 -1.41 -11.11
N ASN A 103 25.53 -0.72 -10.05
CA ASN A 103 24.98 -1.30 -8.83
C ASN A 103 23.50 -0.90 -8.58
N GLY A 104 22.80 -0.28 -9.55
CA GLY A 104 21.40 0.11 -9.36
C GLY A 104 20.89 1.27 -10.24
N LEU A 105 20.28 2.26 -9.58
CA LEU A 105 19.42 3.29 -10.20
C LEU A 105 19.83 4.68 -9.74
N ARG A 106 20.02 5.62 -10.67
CA ARG A 106 20.20 7.06 -10.39
C ARG A 106 18.91 7.83 -10.70
N PHE A 107 18.44 8.64 -9.77
CA PHE A 107 17.32 9.54 -9.96
C PHE A 107 17.76 10.94 -10.41
N VAL A 108 16.84 11.72 -11.00
CA VAL A 108 17.11 13.08 -11.50
C VAL A 108 17.45 14.09 -10.40
N ASP A 109 17.19 13.76 -9.12
CA ASP A 109 17.68 14.51 -7.96
C ASP A 109 19.14 14.19 -7.58
N GLY A 110 19.81 13.31 -8.34
CA GLY A 110 21.19 12.88 -8.14
C GLY A 110 21.36 11.72 -7.16
N THR A 111 20.30 11.30 -6.46
CA THR A 111 20.37 10.18 -5.50
C THR A 111 20.49 8.83 -6.21
N GLU A 112 21.09 7.85 -5.54
CA GLU A 112 21.24 6.48 -6.04
C GLU A 112 20.54 5.46 -5.13
N LEU A 113 19.72 4.59 -5.73
CA LEU A 113 19.18 3.39 -5.10
C LEU A 113 19.99 2.18 -5.57
N GLN A 114 20.74 1.58 -4.65
CA GLN A 114 21.42 0.31 -4.84
C GLN A 114 20.37 -0.81 -5.02
N ALA A 115 20.56 -1.69 -6.02
CA ALA A 115 19.64 -2.78 -6.30
C ALA A 115 20.32 -3.94 -7.02
N ASP A 116 20.34 -5.12 -6.39
CA ASP A 116 20.94 -6.34 -6.97
C ASP A 116 20.14 -6.91 -8.16
N ILE A 117 18.82 -6.65 -8.20
CA ILE A 117 17.91 -7.12 -9.25
C ILE A 117 16.90 -6.03 -9.60
N ILE A 118 16.76 -5.74 -10.89
CA ILE A 118 15.77 -4.80 -11.43
C ILE A 118 14.87 -5.53 -12.46
N VAL A 119 13.63 -5.88 -12.05
CA VAL A 119 12.61 -6.61 -12.86
C VAL A 119 11.62 -5.68 -13.58
N PHE A 120 11.81 -5.40 -14.88
CA PHE A 120 10.97 -4.49 -15.70
C PHE A 120 9.49 -4.97 -15.81
N VAL A 121 8.52 -4.22 -15.26
CA VAL A 121 7.07 -4.61 -15.28
C VAL A 121 6.17 -3.73 -16.16
N THR A 122 6.73 -2.87 -17.01
CA THR A 122 5.97 -2.28 -18.12
C THR A 122 6.73 -2.40 -19.44
N GLY A 123 5.99 -2.44 -20.55
CA GLY A 123 6.58 -2.48 -21.88
C GLY A 123 7.28 -1.18 -22.33
N HIS A 124 7.54 -0.22 -21.42
CA HIS A 124 8.23 1.05 -21.74
C HIS A 124 8.82 1.79 -20.49
N GLY A 125 9.17 1.10 -19.39
CA GLY A 125 9.69 1.76 -18.18
C GLY A 125 9.41 0.98 -16.88
N LEU A 126 9.70 1.58 -15.72
CA LEU A 126 10.43 0.85 -14.69
C LEU A 126 9.67 0.23 -13.47
N ILE A 127 10.31 0.22 -12.30
CA ILE A 127 10.38 -0.91 -11.32
C ILE A 127 10.28 -0.29 -9.88
N ILE A 128 9.86 -0.94 -8.78
CA ILE A 128 9.81 -2.37 -8.38
C ILE A 128 8.41 -2.81 -7.88
N ALA A 129 8.15 -4.12 -7.93
CA ALA A 129 7.09 -4.77 -7.15
C ALA A 129 7.51 -6.17 -6.68
N TYR A 130 7.71 -6.35 -5.37
CA TYR A 130 7.56 -7.67 -4.75
C TYR A 130 6.07 -8.02 -4.80
N SER A 131 5.68 -8.89 -5.73
CA SER A 131 4.53 -9.73 -5.44
C SER A 131 5.01 -10.75 -4.42
N TYR A 132 4.70 -10.52 -3.14
CA TYR A 132 4.50 -11.66 -2.27
C TYR A 132 3.52 -12.60 -3.01
N GLY A 133 3.82 -13.90 -3.02
CA GLY A 133 2.83 -14.91 -3.41
C GLY A 133 1.65 -14.88 -2.43
N ASP A 134 0.78 -15.88 -2.50
CA ASP A 134 -0.10 -16.07 -1.36
C ASP A 134 0.78 -16.38 -0.14
N HIS A 135 0.55 -15.73 1.01
CA HIS A 135 1.33 -16.01 2.22
C HIS A 135 1.19 -17.49 2.64
N ARG A 136 0.11 -18.15 2.20
CA ARG A 136 -0.13 -19.58 2.35
C ARG A 136 0.86 -20.45 1.57
N ASP A 137 1.47 -19.95 0.49
CA ASP A 137 2.47 -20.70 -0.27
C ASP A 137 3.80 -20.77 0.50
N PHE A 138 4.24 -19.64 1.07
CA PHE A 138 5.36 -19.60 2.01
C PHE A 138 5.10 -20.46 3.26
N MET A 139 3.90 -20.40 3.83
CA MET A 139 3.55 -21.25 4.98
C MET A 139 3.47 -22.74 4.64
N ARG A 140 3.15 -23.11 3.39
CA ARG A 140 3.19 -24.51 2.94
C ARG A 140 4.62 -25.03 2.89
N GLU A 141 5.57 -24.21 2.46
CA GLU A 141 7.00 -24.55 2.44
C GLU A 141 7.59 -24.70 3.85
N VAL A 142 7.26 -23.78 4.77
CA VAL A 142 7.86 -23.75 6.12
C VAL A 142 7.13 -24.64 7.13
N CYS A 143 5.80 -24.69 7.09
CA CYS A 143 4.96 -25.34 8.10
C CYS A 143 4.15 -26.53 7.55
N GLY A 144 4.22 -26.81 6.26
CA GLY A 144 3.49 -27.90 5.61
C GLY A 144 2.03 -27.57 5.27
N ASP A 145 1.43 -28.41 4.41
CA ASP A 145 0.05 -28.24 3.92
C ASP A 145 -1.01 -28.22 5.04
N GLU A 146 -0.81 -28.98 6.13
CA GLU A 146 -1.78 -29.04 7.22
C GLU A 146 -1.93 -27.69 7.94
N VAL A 147 -0.83 -26.94 8.09
CA VAL A 147 -0.86 -25.60 8.67
C VAL A 147 -1.34 -24.58 7.63
N ALA A 148 -0.79 -24.63 6.41
CA ALA A 148 -1.13 -23.69 5.35
C ALA A 148 -2.61 -23.72 4.92
N SER A 149 -3.27 -24.88 5.00
CA SER A 149 -4.68 -25.03 4.67
C SER A 149 -5.64 -24.42 5.70
N LYS A 150 -5.21 -24.23 6.95
CA LYS A 150 -5.99 -23.59 8.03
C LYS A 150 -5.93 -22.06 7.95
N ILE A 151 -4.93 -21.52 7.28
CA ILE A 151 -4.68 -20.08 7.19
C ILE A 151 -5.60 -19.45 6.13
N PRO A 152 -6.38 -18.40 6.45
CA PRO A 152 -7.18 -17.67 5.47
C PRO A 152 -6.28 -16.82 4.57
N ARG A 153 -6.85 -16.17 3.53
CA ARG A 153 -6.10 -15.17 2.76
C ARG A 153 -5.51 -14.12 3.70
N VAL A 154 -4.18 -13.99 3.72
CA VAL A 154 -3.49 -12.93 4.46
C VAL A 154 -3.47 -11.67 3.60
N TRP A 155 -3.79 -10.53 4.22
CA TRP A 155 -4.01 -9.23 3.57
C TRP A 155 -5.27 -9.14 2.70
N GLY A 156 -5.72 -7.91 2.46
CA GLY A 156 -7.08 -7.61 2.03
C GLY A 156 -7.99 -7.37 3.24
N LEU A 157 -9.28 -7.16 2.98
CA LEU A 157 -10.27 -6.77 3.97
C LEU A 157 -11.37 -7.81 4.11
N ASP A 158 -11.85 -8.03 5.34
CA ASP A 158 -13.08 -8.78 5.64
C ASP A 158 -14.35 -7.91 5.49
N ASP A 159 -15.51 -8.51 5.74
CA ASP A 159 -16.82 -7.84 5.69
C ASP A 159 -16.98 -6.75 6.77
N GLU A 160 -16.20 -6.77 7.86
CA GLU A 160 -16.12 -5.69 8.85
C GLU A 160 -15.17 -4.55 8.39
N GLY A 161 -14.52 -4.70 7.24
CA GLY A 161 -13.54 -3.75 6.70
C GLY A 161 -12.18 -3.80 7.39
N GLN A 162 -11.82 -4.92 8.02
CA GLN A 162 -10.58 -5.10 8.79
C GLN A 162 -9.57 -5.96 8.03
N THR A 163 -8.27 -5.78 8.30
CA THR A 163 -7.22 -6.53 7.62
C THR A 163 -7.20 -8.01 8.01
N VAL A 164 -7.31 -8.91 7.02
CA VAL A 164 -7.39 -10.37 7.25
C VAL A 164 -6.03 -10.97 7.58
N GLY A 165 -5.96 -11.76 8.64
CA GLY A 165 -4.76 -12.50 9.10
C GLY A 165 -3.59 -11.65 9.62
N MET A 166 -3.56 -10.37 9.30
CA MET A 166 -2.48 -9.45 9.65
C MET A 166 -2.72 -8.82 11.03
N TRP A 167 -1.77 -9.01 11.95
CA TRP A 167 -1.87 -8.65 13.38
C TRP A 167 -3.12 -9.18 14.09
N ARG A 168 -3.76 -10.22 13.55
CA ARG A 168 -4.99 -10.85 14.07
C ARG A 168 -4.85 -12.36 14.03
N TYR A 169 -5.81 -13.08 14.62
CA TYR A 169 -5.87 -14.54 14.51
C TYR A 169 -5.89 -14.98 13.04
N CYS A 170 -4.97 -15.87 12.68
CA CYS A 170 -4.79 -16.33 11.30
C CYS A 170 -5.26 -17.78 11.07
N GLY A 171 -6.19 -18.28 11.90
CA GLY A 171 -6.72 -19.65 11.76
C GLY A 171 -5.84 -20.75 12.36
N HIS A 172 -4.72 -20.38 12.99
CA HIS A 172 -3.83 -21.32 13.69
C HIS A 172 -3.36 -20.73 15.02
N ASP A 173 -3.41 -21.53 16.08
CA ASP A 173 -2.98 -21.12 17.42
C ASP A 173 -1.45 -21.01 17.48
N GLY A 174 -0.93 -19.96 18.13
CA GLY A 174 0.51 -19.71 18.22
C GLY A 174 1.18 -19.19 16.93
N LEU A 175 0.40 -18.90 15.87
CA LEU A 175 0.91 -18.30 14.63
C LEU A 175 0.28 -16.92 14.38
N TRP A 176 1.10 -15.94 14.02
CA TRP A 176 0.67 -14.58 13.71
C TRP A 176 1.49 -14.00 12.56
N PHE A 177 0.82 -13.26 11.67
CA PHE A 177 1.50 -12.44 10.66
C PHE A 177 1.69 -11.02 11.19
N ALA A 178 2.95 -10.59 11.24
CA ALA A 178 3.40 -9.32 11.80
C ALA A 178 4.14 -8.50 10.74
N ASN A 179 3.39 -7.92 9.80
CA ASN A 179 3.92 -7.15 8.66
C ASN A 179 3.21 -5.78 8.55
N GLY A 180 3.89 -4.79 7.99
CA GLY A 180 3.44 -3.39 7.97
C GLY A 180 3.53 -2.69 9.33
N ILE A 181 2.64 -1.72 9.55
CA ILE A 181 2.75 -0.77 10.67
C ILE A 181 2.34 -1.43 12.00
N LEU A 182 3.30 -1.55 12.93
CA LEU A 182 3.14 -2.17 14.25
C LEU A 182 1.94 -1.64 15.04
N HIS A 183 1.65 -0.34 14.99
CA HIS A 183 0.53 0.29 15.69
C HIS A 183 -0.83 -0.41 15.44
N ARG A 184 -1.01 -1.08 14.28
CA ARG A 184 -2.21 -1.86 13.96
C ARG A 184 -2.43 -3.07 14.85
N SER A 185 -1.39 -3.60 15.50
CA SER A 185 -1.53 -4.70 16.47
C SER A 185 -2.33 -4.29 17.70
N CYS A 186 -2.26 -3.02 18.09
CA CYS A 186 -2.85 -2.53 19.34
C CYS A 186 -4.36 -2.26 19.23
N TYR A 187 -4.91 -2.12 18.02
CA TYR A 187 -6.28 -1.60 17.79
C TYR A 187 -7.15 -2.41 16.83
N GLY A 188 -6.64 -3.48 16.20
CA GLY A 188 -7.54 -4.56 15.82
C GLY A 188 -8.26 -5.10 17.08
N ARG A 189 -9.34 -5.88 16.92
CA ARG A 189 -9.87 -6.68 18.05
C ARG A 189 -8.88 -7.82 18.35
N VAL A 190 -7.75 -7.44 18.96
CA VAL A 190 -6.67 -8.27 19.45
C VAL A 190 -6.87 -8.34 20.94
N SER A 191 -7.45 -9.43 21.41
CA SER A 191 -7.27 -9.83 22.80
C SER A 191 -5.78 -10.15 22.97
N PHE A 192 -4.99 -9.15 23.36
CA PHE A 192 -3.64 -9.34 23.88
C PHE A 192 -3.75 -10.12 25.18
N ILE A 193 -3.86 -11.44 25.07
CA ILE A 193 -3.54 -12.34 26.17
C ILE A 193 -2.01 -12.29 26.27
N LEU A 194 -1.53 -11.42 27.16
CA LEU A 194 -0.21 -11.53 27.73
C LEU A 194 -0.09 -12.91 28.39
N MET A 195 0.41 -13.89 27.65
CA MET A 195 0.89 -15.15 28.21
C MET A 195 2.18 -14.87 28.99
N ASN A 196 2.02 -14.34 30.21
CA ASN A 196 2.99 -14.62 31.26
C ASN A 196 3.01 -16.14 31.48
N ARG A 197 4.22 -16.68 31.67
CA ARG A 197 4.43 -18.04 32.17
C ARG A 197 4.03 -18.14 33.65
#